data_AF-A0ABD5VU99-F1
#
_entry.id   AF-A0ABD5VU99-F1
#
_cell.length_a   1.000
_cell.length_b   1.000
_cell.length_c   1.000
_cell.angle_alpha   90.00
_cell.angle_beta   90.00
_cell.angle_gamma   90.00
#
_symmetry.space_group_name_H-M   'P 1'
#
loop_
_entity.id
_entity.type
_entity.pdbx_description
1 polymer ?
#
loop_
_entity_poly.entity_id
_entity_poly.type
_entity_poly.pdbx_seq_one_letter_code
_entity_poly.pdbx_strand_id
1 'polypeptide(L)' 'MVGGRCKLCERRIDDRAYEVWCECGWHMDPRCTENHHAWCPSHGEDAWVGALEF' A
#
# COMPACT_ATOMS: atom_id res chain seq x y z
N MET A 1 -7.03 4.54 -20.79
CA MET A 1 -6.44 4.89 -19.49
C MET A 1 -6.02 3.59 -18.82
N VAL A 2 -4.73 3.39 -18.55
CA VAL A 2 -4.26 2.23 -17.79
C VAL A 2 -4.52 2.52 -16.31
N GLY A 3 -5.46 1.79 -15.71
CA GLY A 3 -5.58 1.70 -14.26
C GLY A 3 -4.37 0.96 -13.69
N GLY A 4 -3.90 1.37 -12.51
CA GLY A 4 -2.75 0.74 -11.88
C GLY A 4 -3.08 -0.61 -11.23
N ARG A 5 -2.05 -1.32 -10.79
CA ARG A 5 -2.19 -2.53 -9.96
C ARG A 5 -1.92 -2.18 -8.50
N CYS A 6 -2.65 -2.81 -7.59
CA CYS A 6 -2.34 -2.76 -6.17
C CYS A 6 -1.00 -3.45 -5.93
N LYS A 7 -0.08 -2.81 -5.22
CA LYS A 7 1.24 -3.37 -4.88
C LYS A 7 1.14 -4.65 -4.02
N LEU A 8 0.07 -4.80 -3.23
CA LEU A 8 -0.07 -5.90 -2.25
C LEU A 8 -0.76 -7.13 -2.81
N CYS A 9 -1.94 -6.96 -3.39
CA CYS A 9 -2.75 -8.07 -3.88
C CYS A 9 -2.66 -8.26 -5.40
N GLU A 10 -1.88 -7.42 -6.09
CA GLU A 10 -1.67 -7.41 -7.55
C GLU A 10 -2.94 -7.24 -8.40
N ARG A 11 -4.11 -7.10 -7.75
CA ARG A 11 -5.39 -6.85 -8.39
C ARG A 11 -5.32 -5.56 -9.18
N ARG A 12 -5.89 -5.60 -10.39
CA ARG A 12 -6.06 -4.40 -11.20
C ARG A 12 -7.14 -3.51 -10.58
N ILE A 13 -6.82 -2.22 -10.44
CA ILE A 13 -7.75 -1.19 -10.01
C ILE A 13 -8.24 -0.52 -11.29
N ASP A 14 -9.43 -0.93 -11.72
CA ASP A 14 -10.03 -0.49 -12.98
C ASP A 14 -10.64 0.91 -12.90
N ASP A 15 -11.08 1.29 -11.70
CA ASP A 15 -11.73 2.55 -11.44
C ASP A 15 -10.81 3.44 -10.59
N ARG A 16 -10.48 4.61 -11.15
CA ARG A 16 -9.54 5.57 -10.55
C ARG A 16 -10.02 6.14 -9.22
N ALA A 17 -11.32 6.12 -8.94
CA ALA A 17 -11.83 6.59 -7.64
C ALA A 17 -11.45 5.65 -6.50
N TYR A 18 -11.05 4.41 -6.80
CA TYR A 18 -10.52 3.44 -5.84
C TYR A 18 -8.99 3.32 -5.89
N GLU A 19 -8.29 4.15 -6.68
CA GLU A 19 -6.83 4.21 -6.65
C GLU A 19 -6.37 4.99 -5.43
N VAL A 20 -5.60 4.34 -4.54
CA VAL A 20 -5.00 4.99 -3.37
C VAL A 20 -3.49 5.01 -3.53
N TRP A 21 -2.89 6.18 -3.32
CA TRP A 21 -1.46 6.34 -3.23
C TRP A 21 -1.10 6.63 -1.78
N CYS A 22 -0.42 5.69 -1.14
CA CYS A 22 0.11 5.93 0.19
C CYS A 22 1.35 6.83 0.10
N GLU A 23 1.63 7.57 1.16
CA GLU A 23 2.80 8.45 1.28
C GLU A 23 4.13 7.68 1.17
N CYS A 24 4.12 6.36 1.42
CA CYS A 24 5.26 5.47 1.14
C CYS A 24 5.54 5.25 -0.35
N GLY A 25 4.71 5.81 -1.24
CA GLY A 25 4.83 5.72 -2.70
C GLY A 25 4.16 4.48 -3.30
N TRP A 26 3.44 3.68 -2.51
CA TRP A 26 2.76 2.48 -3.01
C TRP A 26 1.37 2.81 -3.54
N HIS A 27 1.10 2.29 -4.73
CA HIS A 27 -0.22 2.28 -5.33
C HIS A 27 -1.02 1.08 -4.86
N MET A 28 -2.20 1.30 -4.28
CA MET A 28 -2.95 0.27 -3.57
C MET A 28 -4.46 0.42 -3.73
N ASP A 29 -5.15 -0.70 -3.52
CA ASP A 29 -6.59 -0.75 -3.31
C ASP A 29 -6.92 -0.20 -1.90
N PRO A 30 -8.12 0.39 -1.66
CA PRO A 30 -8.45 0.97 -0.37
C PRO A 30 -8.40 -0.05 0.78
N ARG A 31 -8.86 -1.30 0.53
CA ARG A 31 -8.83 -2.36 1.56
C ARG A 31 -7.40 -2.78 1.89
N CYS A 32 -6.56 -2.84 0.87
CA CYS A 32 -5.13 -3.12 1.04
C CYS A 32 -4.43 -1.99 1.79
N THR A 33 -4.84 -0.75 1.58
CA THR A 33 -4.30 0.43 2.27
C THR A 33 -4.63 0.41 3.76
N GLU A 34 -5.87 0.09 4.13
CA GLU A 34 -6.26 -0.05 5.55
C GLU A 34 -5.41 -1.10 6.27
N ASN A 35 -5.20 -2.26 5.66
CA ASN A 35 -4.33 -3.30 6.22
C ASN A 35 -2.86 -2.87 6.24
N HIS A 36 -2.42 -2.06 5.27
CA HIS A 36 -1.06 -1.57 5.15
C HIS A 36 -0.69 -0.56 6.23
N HIS A 37 -1.64 0.27 6.70
CA HIS A 37 -1.36 1.37 7.62
C HIS A 37 -0.54 0.95 8.85
N ALA A 38 -0.82 -0.21 9.44
CA ALA A 38 -0.13 -0.70 10.63
C ALA A 38 1.38 -0.95 10.41
N TRP A 39 1.76 -1.44 9.23
CA TRP A 39 3.15 -1.80 8.89
C TRP A 39 3.71 -0.97 7.73
N CYS A 40 3.10 0.19 7.46
CA CYS A 40 3.53 1.11 6.41
C CYS A 40 5.00 1.50 6.61
N PRO A 41 5.90 1.33 5.62
CA PRO A 41 7.31 1.66 5.76
C PRO A 41 7.60 3.13 6.14
N SER A 42 6.67 4.05 5.86
CA SER A 42 6.83 5.47 6.16
C SER A 42 6.30 5.92 7.52
N HIS A 43 5.26 5.25 8.06
CA HIS A 43 4.57 5.71 9.28
C HIS A 43 3.86 4.60 10.07
N GLY A 44 4.02 3.34 9.69
CA GLY A 44 3.40 2.21 10.37
C GLY A 44 4.03 2.00 11.74
N GLU A 45 3.21 1.70 12.73
CA GLU A 45 3.64 1.37 14.08
C GLU A 45 4.58 0.15 14.08
N ASP A 46 4.34 -0.80 13.16
CA ASP A 46 5.17 -1.98 12.91
C ASP A 46 6.32 -1.74 11.91
N ALA A 47 6.51 -0.52 11.39
CA ALA A 47 7.65 -0.22 10.51
C ALA A 47 9.01 -0.52 11.18
N TRP A 48 9.02 -0.53 12.51
CA TRP A 48 10.18 -0.85 13.35
C TRP A 48 10.42 -2.34 13.55
N VAL A 49 9.45 -3.21 13.27
CA VAL A 49 9.59 -4.67 13.48
C VAL A 49 10.40 -5.34 12.36
N GLY A 50 10.52 -4.70 11.20
CA GLY A 50 11.35 -5.18 10.08
C GLY A 50 12.76 -4.58 9.99
N ALA A 51 13.13 -3.64 10.86
CA ALA A 51 14.43 -2.95 10.83
C ALA A 51 15.54 -3.66 11.63
N LEU A 52 15.31 -4.91 12.04
CA LEU A 52 16.28 -5.78 12.70
C LEU A 52 16.44 -7.07 11.90
N GLU A 53 17.16 -7.03 10.77
CA GLU A 53 17.94 -8.18 10.29
C GLU A 53 19.20 -7.66 9.55
N PHE A 54 20.32 -7.77 10.29
CA PHE A 54 21.76 -7.76 9.94
C PHE A 54 22.48 -6.45 9.58
#